data_AF-A0A2G9FJ45-F1
#
_entry.id   AF-A0A2G9FJ45-F1
#
_cell.length_a   1.000
_cell.length_b   1.000
_cell.length_c   1.000
_cell.angle_alpha   90.00
_cell.angle_beta   90.00
_cell.angle_gamma   90.00
#
_symmetry.space_group_name_H-M   'P 1'
#
loop_
_entity.id
_entity.type
_entity.pdbx_description
1 polymer ?
#
loop_
_entity_poly.entity_id
_entity_poly.type
_entity_poly.pdbx_seq_one_letter_code
_entity_poly.pdbx_strand_id
1 'polypeptide(L)'
;MKKIEYRQHCILYYYALLTLIIFDFIAGVFLIINLIRFELLIFIIVFGIMTYFFTRAIVNCLKFFISKEECYCKNENLIYKRILFKKFLLKELTIPLLDIEEVIDKGHVYSENGGGNYASPTDFVFLFFKPYKRVLLNLKRGIKYDIFTYTYPYPYIEKEIYDDTDFLRSFTELKEMIEEEQKKILFNQKVENLMEKYNSPLEERYNYILNKIIDEEKLFISEKDNNFIINGDSETIKDLEIFKNMNFEEIDFYLFYVNYLSKKEYENKKVLVGYNGIDGKEITMLKLKEDINKIRDSN
;
A
#
# COMPACT_ATOMS: atom_id res chain seq x y z
N MET A 1 1.72 -4.60 13.99
CA MET A 1 1.44 -4.69 12.54
C MET A 1 -0.07 -4.65 12.37
N LYS A 2 -0.60 -3.58 11.77
CA LYS A 2 -2.04 -3.47 11.47
C LYS A 2 -2.38 -4.57 10.46
N LYS A 3 -3.45 -5.32 10.72
CA LYS A 3 -3.89 -6.43 9.88
C LYS A 3 -5.39 -6.30 9.68
N ILE A 4 -5.79 -6.30 8.42
CA ILE A 4 -7.18 -6.20 8.02
C ILE A 4 -7.64 -7.60 7.72
N GLU A 5 -8.73 -7.98 8.36
CA GLU A 5 -9.29 -9.30 8.26
C GLU A 5 -10.72 -9.17 7.77
N TYR A 6 -10.96 -9.64 6.56
CA TYR A 6 -12.28 -9.65 5.96
C TYR A 6 -12.80 -11.08 5.86
N ARG A 7 -13.99 -11.28 6.42
CA ARG A 7 -14.75 -12.52 6.26
C ARG A 7 -16.19 -12.14 5.97
N GLN A 8 -16.72 -12.69 4.91
CA GLN A 8 -18.13 -12.56 4.66
C GLN A 8 -18.92 -13.43 5.65
N HIS A 9 -19.62 -12.80 6.57
CA HIS A 9 -20.43 -13.49 7.58
C HIS A 9 -21.83 -13.74 7.03
N CYS A 10 -22.06 -14.95 6.50
CA CYS A 10 -23.40 -15.40 6.15
C CYS A 10 -23.60 -16.85 6.60
N ILE A 11 -24.49 -17.06 7.58
CA ILE A 11 -24.77 -18.40 8.11
C ILE A 11 -25.37 -19.33 7.03
N LEU A 12 -26.07 -18.75 6.05
CA LEU A 12 -26.70 -19.49 4.95
C LEU A 12 -25.68 -20.20 4.06
N TYR A 13 -24.44 -19.71 3.95
CA TYR A 13 -23.39 -20.43 3.20
C TYR A 13 -23.03 -21.76 3.85
N TYR A 14 -23.08 -21.86 5.19
CA TYR A 14 -22.83 -23.13 5.88
C TYR A 14 -23.97 -24.13 5.65
N TYR A 15 -25.23 -23.67 5.71
CA TYR A 15 -26.38 -24.51 5.40
C TYR A 15 -26.39 -24.97 3.94
N ALA A 16 -26.08 -24.08 3.00
CA ALA A 16 -25.95 -24.41 1.59
C ALA A 16 -24.80 -25.41 1.33
N LEU A 17 -23.65 -25.22 1.99
CA LEU A 17 -22.52 -26.16 1.91
C LEU A 17 -22.90 -27.54 2.46
N LEU A 18 -23.54 -27.61 3.63
CA LEU A 18 -23.97 -28.88 4.22
C LEU A 18 -24.96 -29.60 3.30
N THR A 19 -25.92 -28.85 2.75
CA THR A 19 -26.91 -29.37 1.80
C THR A 19 -26.24 -29.91 0.54
N LEU A 20 -25.26 -29.18 -0.02
CA LEU A 20 -24.48 -29.64 -1.18
C LEU A 20 -23.70 -30.91 -0.90
N ILE A 21 -23.06 -31.02 0.27
CA ILE A 21 -22.31 -32.22 0.65
C ILE A 21 -23.23 -33.45 0.71
N ILE A 22 -24.43 -33.29 1.28
CA ILE A 22 -25.42 -34.37 1.36
C ILE A 22 -25.87 -34.79 -0.05
N PHE A 23 -26.22 -33.83 -0.92
CA PHE A 23 -26.63 -34.14 -2.29
C PHE A 23 -25.50 -34.74 -3.14
N ASP A 24 -24.26 -34.25 -2.99
CA ASP A 24 -23.10 -34.79 -3.70
C ASP A 24 -22.82 -36.24 -3.30
N PHE A 25 -22.93 -36.54 -2.00
CA PHE A 25 -22.81 -37.89 -1.48
C PHE A 25 -23.90 -38.81 -2.05
N ILE A 26 -25.17 -38.38 -2.02
CA ILE A 26 -26.28 -39.17 -2.58
C ILE A 26 -26.07 -39.41 -4.08
N ALA A 27 -25.74 -38.37 -4.86
CA ALA A 27 -25.49 -38.49 -6.29
C ALA A 27 -24.31 -39.43 -6.59
N GLY A 28 -23.23 -39.36 -5.81
CA GLY A 28 -22.08 -40.25 -5.92
C GLY A 28 -22.43 -41.72 -5.64
N VAL A 29 -23.25 -42.00 -4.61
CA VAL A 29 -23.74 -43.36 -4.33
C VAL A 29 -24.56 -43.90 -5.51
N PHE A 30 -25.49 -43.11 -6.04
CA PHE A 30 -26.26 -43.51 -7.22
C PHE A 30 -25.37 -43.72 -8.45
N LEU A 31 -24.37 -42.86 -8.67
CA LEU A 31 -23.41 -43.03 -9.76
C LEU A 31 -22.66 -44.37 -9.65
N ILE A 32 -22.15 -44.71 -8.46
CA ILE A 32 -21.41 -45.95 -8.21
C ILE A 32 -22.31 -47.17 -8.42
N ILE A 33 -23.53 -47.17 -7.89
CA ILE A 33 -24.47 -48.29 -8.07
C ILE A 33 -24.76 -48.52 -9.56
N ASN A 34 -24.99 -47.45 -10.31
CA ASN A 34 -25.26 -47.54 -11.75
C ASN A 34 -24.02 -47.96 -12.55
N LEU A 35 -22.82 -47.55 -12.15
CA LEU A 35 -21.55 -48.00 -12.75
C LEU A 35 -21.31 -49.50 -12.53
N ILE A 36 -21.58 -50.02 -11.32
CA ILE A 36 -21.41 -51.45 -11.00
C ILE A 36 -22.39 -52.31 -11.79
N ARG A 37 -23.66 -51.89 -11.85
CA ARG A 37 -24.72 -52.66 -12.52
C ARG A 37 -24.66 -52.53 -14.05
N PHE A 38 -24.09 -51.44 -14.56
CA PHE A 38 -24.04 -51.08 -15.99
C PHE A 38 -25.42 -51.14 -16.70
N GLU A 39 -26.51 -50.96 -15.94
CA GLU A 39 -27.86 -51.18 -16.47
C GLU A 39 -28.37 -49.99 -17.28
N LEU A 40 -28.01 -48.76 -16.90
CA LEU A 40 -28.62 -47.55 -17.45
C LEU A 40 -27.58 -46.45 -17.69
N LEU A 41 -27.02 -46.42 -18.90
CA LEU A 41 -26.00 -45.45 -19.33
C LEU A 41 -26.44 -43.99 -19.10
N ILE A 42 -27.71 -43.67 -19.32
CA ILE A 42 -28.26 -42.33 -19.13
C ILE A 42 -28.10 -41.87 -17.68
N PHE A 43 -28.37 -42.74 -16.69
CA PHE A 43 -28.22 -42.39 -15.28
C PHE A 43 -26.76 -42.20 -14.89
N ILE A 44 -25.84 -43.00 -15.44
CA ILE A 44 -24.39 -42.81 -15.23
C ILE A 44 -23.97 -41.40 -15.69
N ILE A 45 -24.42 -40.99 -16.88
CA ILE A 45 -24.10 -39.66 -17.43
C ILE A 45 -24.71 -38.56 -16.56
N VAL A 46 -26.00 -38.67 -16.21
CA VAL A 46 -26.71 -37.67 -15.40
C VAL A 46 -26.06 -37.51 -14.02
N PHE A 47 -25.88 -38.60 -13.28
CA PHE A 47 -25.28 -38.53 -11.95
C PHE A 47 -23.81 -38.12 -12.00
N GLY A 48 -23.06 -38.51 -13.04
CA GLY A 48 -21.69 -38.05 -13.26
C GLY A 48 -21.61 -36.52 -13.44
N ILE A 49 -22.52 -35.96 -14.24
CA ILE A 49 -22.63 -34.51 -14.42
C ILE A 49 -23.02 -33.82 -13.10
N MET A 50 -24.01 -34.37 -12.39
CA MET A 50 -24.47 -33.79 -11.11
C MET A 50 -23.36 -33.77 -10.06
N THR A 51 -22.65 -34.88 -9.85
CA THR A 51 -21.52 -34.96 -8.91
C THR A 51 -20.42 -33.96 -9.29
N TYR A 52 -20.07 -33.84 -10.57
CA TYR A 52 -19.09 -32.85 -11.02
C TYR A 52 -19.50 -31.41 -10.62
N PHE A 53 -20.76 -31.04 -10.86
CA PHE A 53 -21.24 -29.70 -10.52
C PHE A 53 -21.30 -29.46 -9.00
N PHE A 54 -21.78 -30.43 -8.23
CA PHE A 54 -21.84 -30.32 -6.77
C PHE A 54 -20.46 -30.24 -6.15
N THR A 55 -19.53 -31.12 -6.52
CA THR A 55 -18.13 -31.04 -6.07
C THR A 55 -17.51 -29.68 -6.43
N ARG A 56 -17.74 -29.17 -7.65
CA ARG A 56 -17.26 -27.85 -8.06
C ARG A 56 -17.84 -26.72 -7.20
N ALA A 57 -19.14 -26.77 -6.90
CA ALA A 57 -19.81 -25.80 -6.04
C ALA A 57 -19.27 -25.85 -4.60
N ILE A 58 -19.05 -27.04 -4.04
CA ILE A 58 -18.45 -27.26 -2.72
C ILE A 58 -17.05 -26.62 -2.66
N VAL A 59 -16.20 -26.92 -3.64
CA VAL A 59 -14.83 -26.36 -3.73
C VAL A 59 -14.88 -24.83 -3.78
N ASN A 60 -15.76 -24.27 -4.59
CA ASN A 60 -15.89 -22.81 -4.68
C ASN A 60 -16.44 -22.19 -3.39
N CYS A 61 -17.45 -22.81 -2.76
CA CYS A 61 -17.97 -22.38 -1.47
C CYS A 61 -16.85 -22.31 -0.43
N LEU A 62 -16.09 -23.40 -0.28
CA LEU A 62 -14.95 -23.46 0.63
C LEU A 62 -13.91 -22.38 0.29
N LYS A 63 -13.57 -22.25 -0.99
CA LYS A 63 -12.50 -21.35 -1.46
C LYS A 63 -12.85 -19.87 -1.41
N PHE A 64 -14.11 -19.48 -1.58
CA PHE A 64 -14.48 -18.06 -1.76
C PHE A 64 -15.38 -17.54 -0.65
N PHE A 65 -16.18 -18.39 -0.01
CA PHE A 65 -17.24 -17.97 0.90
C PHE A 65 -16.95 -18.35 2.36
N ILE A 66 -16.29 -19.50 2.57
CA ILE A 66 -15.89 -19.96 3.92
C ILE A 66 -14.50 -19.45 4.29
N SER A 67 -13.61 -19.34 3.31
CA SER A 67 -12.26 -18.82 3.52
C SER A 67 -12.27 -17.40 4.05
N LYS A 68 -11.31 -17.09 4.91
CA LYS A 68 -11.00 -15.74 5.36
C LYS A 68 -9.99 -15.10 4.43
N GLU A 69 -10.14 -13.80 4.20
CA GLU A 69 -9.16 -12.99 3.48
C GLU A 69 -8.52 -12.00 4.46
N GLU A 70 -7.21 -11.81 4.33
CA GLU A 70 -6.46 -10.89 5.17
C GLU A 70 -5.43 -10.11 4.38
N CYS A 71 -5.27 -8.84 4.75
CA CYS A 71 -4.30 -7.91 4.16
C CYS A 71 -3.47 -7.26 5.27
N TYR A 72 -2.16 -7.15 5.06
CA TYR A 72 -1.28 -6.39 5.94
C TYR A 72 -0.02 -5.94 5.19
N CYS A 73 0.58 -4.86 5.65
CA CYS A 73 1.85 -4.36 5.12
C CYS A 73 3.03 -5.00 5.86
N LYS A 74 4.03 -5.47 5.12
CA LYS A 74 5.29 -6.00 5.65
C LYS A 74 6.41 -5.83 4.64
N ASN A 75 7.57 -5.36 5.10
CA ASN A 75 8.77 -5.18 4.26
C ASN A 75 8.45 -4.42 2.96
N GLU A 76 7.79 -3.26 3.06
CA GLU A 76 7.41 -2.41 1.92
C GLU A 76 6.45 -3.06 0.90
N ASN A 77 5.85 -4.20 1.26
CA ASN A 77 4.90 -4.91 0.43
C ASN A 77 3.54 -5.01 1.12
N LEU A 78 2.47 -4.91 0.34
CA LEU A 78 1.14 -5.36 0.71
C LEU A 78 1.07 -6.87 0.53
N ILE A 79 0.79 -7.59 1.61
CA ILE A 79 0.58 -9.04 1.61
C ILE A 79 -0.91 -9.31 1.73
N TYR A 80 -1.46 -9.97 0.72
CA TYR A 80 -2.82 -10.49 0.74
C TYR A 80 -2.77 -12.01 0.89
N LYS A 81 -3.57 -12.56 1.81
CA LYS A 81 -3.73 -14.00 2.00
C LYS A 81 -5.18 -14.40 2.00
N ARG A 82 -5.41 -15.63 1.56
CA ARG A 82 -6.67 -16.33 1.70
C ARG A 82 -6.47 -17.64 2.43
N ILE A 83 -7.19 -17.82 3.53
CA ILE A 83 -6.98 -18.93 4.46
C ILE A 83 -8.30 -19.63 4.74
N LEU A 84 -8.34 -20.95 4.54
CA LEU A 84 -9.47 -21.80 4.88
C LEU A 84 -9.25 -22.49 6.24
N PHE A 85 -10.29 -22.46 7.09
CA PHE A 85 -10.30 -23.06 8.43
C PHE A 85 -9.08 -22.71 9.31
N LYS A 86 -8.54 -21.49 9.16
CA LYS A 86 -7.34 -21.00 9.86
C LYS A 86 -6.07 -21.85 9.64
N LYS A 87 -6.07 -22.80 8.69
CA LYS A 87 -4.99 -23.78 8.50
C LYS A 87 -4.48 -23.83 7.06
N PHE A 88 -5.37 -23.79 6.08
CA PHE A 88 -5.01 -24.01 4.68
C PHE A 88 -4.85 -22.68 3.95
N LEU A 89 -3.62 -22.36 3.55
CA LEU A 89 -3.33 -21.23 2.67
C LEU A 89 -3.80 -21.55 1.25
N LEU A 90 -4.82 -20.84 0.77
CA LEU A 90 -5.41 -21.03 -0.55
C LEU A 90 -4.81 -20.10 -1.61
N LYS A 91 -4.38 -18.91 -1.20
CA LYS A 91 -3.77 -17.90 -2.07
C LYS A 91 -2.92 -16.95 -1.24
N GLU A 92 -1.78 -16.56 -1.79
CA GLU A 92 -0.93 -15.47 -1.28
C GLU A 92 -0.58 -14.57 -2.47
N LEU A 93 -0.61 -13.26 -2.24
CA LEU A 93 -0.13 -12.25 -3.17
C LEU A 93 0.78 -11.29 -2.40
N THR A 94 1.89 -10.92 -3.00
CA THR A 94 2.83 -9.92 -2.49
C THR A 94 2.94 -8.83 -3.54
N ILE A 95 2.60 -7.61 -3.16
CA ILE A 95 2.54 -6.46 -4.06
C ILE A 95 3.41 -5.35 -3.46
N PRO A 96 4.41 -4.83 -4.18
CA PRO A 96 5.17 -3.67 -3.71
C PRO A 96 4.23 -2.48 -3.46
N LEU A 97 4.33 -1.86 -2.30
CA LEU A 97 3.41 -0.77 -1.93
C LEU A 97 3.54 0.41 -2.89
N LEU A 98 4.75 0.76 -3.31
CA LEU A 98 5.01 1.84 -4.25
C LEU A 98 4.49 1.57 -5.68
N ASP A 99 4.13 0.33 -6.00
CA ASP A 99 3.53 -0.01 -7.29
C ASP A 99 2.01 0.19 -7.31
N ILE A 100 1.35 0.26 -6.15
CA ILE A 100 -0.09 0.47 -6.05
C ILE A 100 -0.39 1.95 -6.33
N GLU A 101 -1.09 2.22 -7.43
CA GLU A 101 -1.53 3.58 -7.80
C GLU A 101 -2.89 3.89 -7.19
N GLU A 102 -3.80 2.91 -7.18
CA GLU A 102 -5.18 3.13 -6.77
C GLU A 102 -5.78 1.88 -6.13
N VAL A 103 -6.61 2.11 -5.11
CA VAL A 103 -7.41 1.09 -4.43
C VAL A 103 -8.88 1.44 -4.63
N ILE A 104 -9.57 0.68 -5.48
CA ILE A 104 -10.95 0.95 -5.90
C ILE A 104 -11.91 -0.03 -5.23
N ASP A 105 -13.00 0.50 -4.68
CA ASP A 105 -14.22 -0.27 -4.42
C ASP A 105 -15.04 -0.32 -5.72
N LYS A 106 -15.14 -1.49 -6.33
CA LYS A 106 -15.95 -1.70 -7.55
C LYS A 106 -17.46 -1.63 -7.28
N GLY A 107 -17.85 -1.44 -6.02
CA GLY A 107 -19.23 -1.42 -5.59
C GLY A 107 -19.92 -2.76 -5.76
N HIS A 108 -21.24 -2.71 -5.74
CA HIS A 108 -22.09 -3.88 -5.95
C HIS A 108 -22.27 -4.11 -7.45
N VAL A 109 -22.12 -5.37 -7.88
CA VAL A 109 -22.61 -5.78 -9.18
C VAL A 109 -24.03 -6.28 -9.00
N TYR A 110 -25.00 -5.51 -9.52
CA TYR A 110 -26.36 -5.98 -9.64
C TYR A 110 -26.38 -7.17 -10.59
N SER A 111 -26.75 -8.33 -10.08
CA SER A 111 -27.15 -9.45 -10.93
C SER A 111 -28.52 -9.11 -11.51
N GLU A 112 -28.58 -8.29 -12.57
CA GLU A 112 -29.84 -7.98 -13.29
C GLU A 112 -30.54 -9.25 -13.80
N ASN A 113 -29.79 -10.36 -13.94
CA ASN A 113 -30.27 -11.66 -14.42
C ASN A 113 -30.40 -12.72 -13.30
N GLY A 114 -30.48 -12.31 -12.03
CA GLY A 114 -30.77 -13.22 -10.91
C GLY A 114 -32.24 -13.59 -10.93
N GLY A 115 -32.57 -14.74 -11.56
CA GLY A 115 -33.94 -15.22 -11.76
C GLY A 115 -34.80 -15.14 -10.49
N GLY A 116 -36.06 -14.72 -10.65
CA GLY A 116 -36.91 -14.24 -9.56
C GLY A 116 -37.04 -15.15 -8.33
N ASN A 117 -37.27 -14.46 -7.20
CA ASN A 117 -37.86 -14.89 -5.93
C ASN A 117 -37.78 -16.39 -5.62
N TYR A 118 -36.79 -16.82 -4.82
CA TYR A 118 -36.95 -17.45 -3.50
C TYR A 118 -35.56 -17.44 -2.82
N ALA A 119 -35.48 -17.30 -1.49
CA ALA A 119 -34.21 -17.41 -0.75
C ALA A 119 -33.97 -18.89 -0.37
N SER A 120 -33.88 -19.77 -1.37
CA SER A 120 -33.66 -21.20 -1.08
C SER A 120 -32.15 -21.51 -0.99
N PRO A 121 -31.73 -22.52 -0.20
CA PRO A 121 -30.35 -23.00 -0.20
C PRO A 121 -29.82 -23.34 -1.60
N THR A 122 -30.69 -23.73 -2.55
CA THR A 122 -30.34 -23.98 -3.94
C THR A 122 -29.98 -22.72 -4.73
N ASP A 123 -30.53 -21.56 -4.37
CA ASP A 123 -30.17 -20.28 -5.00
C ASP A 123 -28.77 -19.81 -4.59
N PHE A 124 -28.35 -20.12 -3.36
CA PHE A 124 -26.99 -19.89 -2.88
C PHE A 124 -25.95 -20.74 -3.62
N VAL A 125 -26.35 -21.91 -4.15
CA VAL A 125 -25.45 -22.75 -4.96
C VAL A 125 -25.01 -22.02 -6.23
N PHE A 126 -25.90 -21.24 -6.86
CA PHE A 126 -25.55 -20.44 -8.04
C PHE A 126 -24.49 -19.38 -7.74
N LEU A 127 -24.50 -18.79 -6.54
CA LEU A 127 -23.47 -17.83 -6.12
C LEU A 127 -22.09 -18.48 -6.07
N PHE A 128 -22.00 -19.75 -5.67
CA PHE A 128 -20.73 -20.48 -5.64
C PHE A 128 -20.10 -20.61 -7.04
N PHE A 129 -20.87 -20.49 -8.11
CA PHE A 129 -20.31 -20.47 -9.47
C PHE A 129 -19.84 -19.08 -9.93
N LYS A 130 -20.22 -18.01 -9.24
CA LYS A 130 -19.93 -16.62 -9.63
C LYS A 130 -19.38 -15.80 -8.44
N PRO A 131 -18.23 -16.18 -7.87
CA PRO A 131 -17.61 -15.38 -6.81
C PRO A 131 -17.22 -14.01 -7.38
N TYR A 132 -17.83 -12.96 -6.84
CA TYR A 132 -17.45 -11.59 -7.15
C TYR A 132 -16.39 -11.13 -6.15
N LYS A 133 -15.45 -10.33 -6.62
CA LYS A 133 -14.44 -9.68 -5.78
C LYS A 133 -14.67 -8.20 -5.87
N ARG A 134 -14.67 -7.48 -4.75
CA ARG A 134 -15.11 -6.08 -4.70
C ARG A 134 -13.96 -5.08 -4.74
N VAL A 135 -12.80 -5.42 -4.18
CA VAL A 135 -11.65 -4.51 -4.16
C VAL A 135 -10.76 -4.78 -5.37
N LEU A 136 -10.44 -3.72 -6.10
CA LEU A 136 -9.48 -3.71 -7.20
C LEU A 136 -8.26 -2.88 -6.81
N LEU A 137 -7.09 -3.49 -6.89
CA LEU A 137 -5.81 -2.81 -6.81
C LEU A 137 -5.32 -2.53 -8.25
N ASN A 138 -5.24 -1.27 -8.62
CA ASN A 138 -4.57 -0.84 -9.84
C ASN A 138 -3.11 -0.55 -9.52
N LEU A 139 -2.22 -1.22 -10.24
CA LEU A 139 -0.79 -1.00 -10.14
C LEU A 139 -0.30 -0.21 -11.35
N LYS A 140 0.89 0.37 -11.19
CA LYS A 140 1.70 0.93 -12.27
C LYS A 140 1.76 -0.03 -13.46
N ARG A 141 1.83 0.55 -14.66
CA ARG A 141 1.91 -0.18 -15.94
C ARG A 141 0.65 -1.01 -16.26
N GLY A 142 -0.49 -0.70 -15.62
CA GLY A 142 -1.80 -1.26 -15.95
C GLY A 142 -2.06 -2.67 -15.40
N ILE A 143 -1.25 -3.16 -14.46
CA ILE A 143 -1.47 -4.45 -13.81
C ILE A 143 -2.63 -4.32 -12.80
N LYS A 144 -3.53 -5.31 -12.75
CA LYS A 144 -4.74 -5.26 -11.92
C LYS A 144 -4.87 -6.51 -11.05
N TYR A 145 -5.15 -6.32 -9.76
CA TYR A 145 -5.43 -7.41 -8.83
C TYR A 145 -6.79 -7.23 -8.14
N ASP A 146 -7.66 -8.22 -8.32
CA ASP A 146 -8.90 -8.30 -7.54
C ASP A 146 -8.68 -9.10 -6.24
N ILE A 147 -9.09 -8.49 -5.13
CA ILE A 147 -9.08 -9.06 -3.78
C ILE A 147 -10.45 -8.87 -3.10
N PHE A 148 -10.65 -9.56 -1.98
CA PHE A 148 -11.88 -9.57 -1.18
C PHE A 148 -13.09 -10.04 -1.96
N THR A 149 -13.37 -11.32 -1.82
CA THR A 149 -14.62 -11.92 -2.25
C THR A 149 -15.76 -11.22 -1.54
N TYR A 150 -16.70 -10.71 -2.30
CA TYR A 150 -17.89 -10.07 -1.81
C TYR A 150 -19.05 -10.62 -2.62
N THR A 151 -20.04 -11.19 -1.96
CA THR A 151 -21.26 -11.62 -2.66
C THR A 151 -22.48 -10.95 -2.07
N TYR A 152 -23.13 -10.11 -2.88
CA TYR A 152 -24.45 -9.61 -2.54
C TYR A 152 -25.44 -10.79 -2.49
N PRO A 153 -26.34 -10.88 -1.49
CA PRO A 153 -27.48 -11.79 -1.60
C PRO A 153 -28.46 -11.24 -2.65
N TYR A 154 -29.41 -12.03 -3.12
CA TYR A 154 -30.40 -11.62 -4.11
C TYR A 154 -30.98 -10.18 -3.99
N PRO A 155 -31.31 -9.49 -5.11
CA PRO A 155 -31.89 -8.13 -5.15
C PRO A 155 -33.18 -7.88 -4.35
N TYR A 156 -33.77 -8.92 -3.76
CA TYR A 156 -35.05 -8.86 -3.05
C TYR A 156 -34.96 -9.23 -1.58
N ILE A 157 -33.74 -9.46 -1.04
CA ILE A 157 -33.55 -9.45 0.42
C ILE A 157 -33.51 -7.97 0.82
N GLU A 158 -34.44 -7.55 1.68
CA GLU A 158 -34.51 -6.18 2.19
C GLU A 158 -33.12 -5.70 2.64
N LYS A 159 -32.78 -4.44 2.31
CA LYS A 159 -31.52 -3.78 2.73
C LYS A 159 -31.24 -3.94 4.24
N GLU A 160 -32.27 -4.20 5.05
CA GLU A 160 -32.17 -4.40 6.50
C GLU A 160 -31.41 -5.68 6.92
N ILE A 161 -31.28 -6.69 6.05
CA ILE A 161 -30.62 -7.97 6.41
C ILE A 161 -29.10 -7.94 6.13
N TYR A 162 -28.62 -7.02 5.28
CA TYR A 162 -27.21 -6.94 4.90
C TYR A 162 -26.64 -5.54 5.12
N ASP A 163 -25.71 -5.46 6.07
CA ASP A 163 -25.00 -4.24 6.42
C ASP A 163 -23.60 -4.22 5.77
N ASP A 164 -23.41 -3.31 4.81
CA ASP A 164 -22.11 -3.08 4.18
C ASP A 164 -21.13 -2.32 5.06
N THR A 165 -21.56 -1.82 6.22
CA THR A 165 -20.72 -1.04 7.14
C THR A 165 -19.42 -1.76 7.49
N ASP A 166 -19.49 -3.08 7.74
CA ASP A 166 -18.29 -3.87 8.05
C ASP A 166 -17.31 -3.95 6.87
N PHE A 167 -17.82 -4.11 5.64
CA PHE A 167 -16.97 -4.09 4.44
C PHE A 167 -16.38 -2.70 4.22
N LEU A 168 -17.20 -1.66 4.24
CA LEU A 168 -16.77 -0.28 3.99
C LEU A 168 -15.74 0.17 5.03
N ARG A 169 -15.93 -0.20 6.31
CA ARG A 169 -14.92 0.02 7.35
C ARG A 169 -13.60 -0.67 7.02
N SER A 170 -13.65 -1.96 6.67
CA SER A 170 -12.46 -2.74 6.30
C SER A 170 -11.76 -2.17 5.05
N PHE A 171 -12.52 -1.67 4.08
CA PHE A 171 -12.02 -1.04 2.87
C PHE A 171 -11.33 0.30 3.16
N THR A 172 -11.96 1.17 3.96
CA THR A 172 -11.37 2.44 4.39
C THR A 172 -10.08 2.19 5.15
N GLU A 173 -10.08 1.26 6.10
CA GLU A 173 -8.87 0.89 6.85
C GLU A 173 -7.74 0.38 5.94
N LEU A 174 -8.07 -0.33 4.85
CA LEU A 174 -7.10 -0.85 3.88
C LEU A 174 -6.47 0.27 3.08
N LYS A 175 -7.31 1.18 2.59
CA LYS A 175 -6.86 2.34 1.84
C LYS A 175 -5.94 3.22 2.69
N GLU A 176 -6.35 3.57 3.91
CA GLU A 176 -5.55 4.34 4.85
C GLU A 176 -4.22 3.65 5.17
N MET A 177 -4.24 2.34 5.46
CA MET A 177 -3.02 1.58 5.75
C MET A 177 -2.02 1.61 4.58
N ILE A 178 -2.50 1.51 3.34
CA ILE A 178 -1.64 1.57 2.15
C ILE A 178 -1.07 2.99 2.00
N GLU A 179 -1.90 4.03 2.10
CA GLU A 179 -1.47 5.43 1.95
C GLU A 179 -0.46 5.85 3.02
N GLU A 180 -0.68 5.46 4.28
CA GLU A 180 0.24 5.75 5.39
C GLU A 180 1.60 5.06 5.20
N GLU A 181 1.59 3.78 4.82
CA GLU A 181 2.83 3.03 4.63
C GLU A 181 3.60 3.51 3.39
N GLN A 182 2.91 3.88 2.30
CA GLN A 182 3.52 4.53 1.14
C GLN A 182 4.21 5.84 1.51
N LYS A 183 3.56 6.70 2.31
CA LYS A 183 4.17 7.95 2.80
C LYS A 183 5.42 7.69 3.64
N LYS A 184 5.39 6.70 4.52
CA LYS A 184 6.56 6.30 5.33
C LYS A 184 7.71 5.82 4.44
N ILE A 185 7.44 4.98 3.45
CA ILE A 185 8.46 4.49 2.52
C ILE A 185 9.10 5.64 1.75
N LEU A 186 8.29 6.53 1.18
CA LEU A 186 8.80 7.67 0.43
C LEU A 186 9.62 8.63 1.32
N PHE A 187 9.17 8.86 2.56
CA PHE A 187 9.91 9.63 3.53
C PHE A 187 11.26 8.99 3.87
N ASN A 188 11.29 7.67 4.11
CA ASN A 188 12.53 6.95 4.39
C ASN A 188 13.50 6.98 3.20
N GLN A 189 13.01 6.79 1.97
CA GLN A 189 13.83 6.91 0.76
C GLN A 189 14.41 8.32 0.62
N LYS A 190 13.62 9.36 0.91
CA LYS A 190 14.09 10.74 0.95
C LYS A 190 15.22 10.91 1.97
N VAL A 191 15.02 10.45 3.20
CA VAL A 191 16.02 10.50 4.27
C VAL A 191 17.29 9.75 3.90
N GLU A 192 17.18 8.56 3.30
CA GLU A 192 18.33 7.76 2.86
C GLU A 192 19.13 8.47 1.77
N ASN A 193 18.45 9.04 0.75
CA ASN A 193 19.10 9.84 -0.29
C ASN A 193 19.81 11.08 0.28
N LEU A 194 19.19 11.76 1.24
CA LEU A 194 19.82 12.87 1.96
C LEU A 194 21.05 12.36 2.72
N MET A 195 20.95 11.27 3.48
CA MET A 195 22.09 10.70 4.19
C MET A 195 23.24 10.28 3.26
N GLU A 196 22.94 9.74 2.07
CA GLU A 196 23.96 9.41 1.06
C GLU A 196 24.71 10.66 0.60
N LYS A 197 24.00 11.72 0.22
CA LYS A 197 24.59 13.03 -0.10
C LYS A 197 25.44 13.54 1.05
N TYR A 198 25.01 13.33 2.29
CA TYR A 198 25.67 13.85 3.48
C TYR A 198 26.88 13.02 3.93
N ASN A 199 27.02 11.79 3.44
CA ASN A 199 28.19 10.95 3.63
C ASN A 199 29.20 11.01 2.45
N SER A 200 28.95 11.84 1.45
CA SER A 200 29.87 12.05 0.32
C SER A 200 31.16 12.81 0.74
N PRO A 201 32.22 12.82 -0.09
CA PRO A 201 33.44 13.57 0.20
C PRO A 201 33.18 15.05 0.52
N LEU A 202 34.01 15.63 1.39
CA LEU A 202 33.84 17.02 1.89
C LEU A 202 33.58 18.05 0.79
N GLU A 203 34.28 17.95 -0.34
CA GLU A 203 34.13 18.89 -1.46
C GLU A 203 32.80 18.75 -2.20
N GLU A 204 32.31 17.51 -2.38
CA GLU A 204 31.02 17.25 -3.02
C GLU A 204 29.86 17.78 -2.16
N ARG A 205 29.95 17.58 -0.85
CA ARG A 205 29.00 18.12 0.13
C ARG A 205 28.97 19.64 0.14
N TYR A 206 30.16 20.25 0.14
CA TYR A 206 30.30 21.70 0.06
C TYR A 206 29.62 22.25 -1.20
N ASN A 207 29.92 21.68 -2.37
CA ASN A 207 29.30 22.08 -3.62
C ASN A 207 27.79 21.83 -3.65
N TYR A 208 27.31 20.73 -3.07
CA TYR A 208 25.88 20.45 -2.93
C TYR A 208 25.17 21.57 -2.14
N ILE A 209 25.72 21.96 -0.98
CA ILE A 209 25.16 23.03 -0.15
C ILE A 209 25.16 24.36 -0.89
N LEU A 210 26.26 24.72 -1.57
CA LEU A 210 26.31 25.99 -2.31
C LEU A 210 25.25 26.06 -3.41
N ASN A 211 25.09 24.98 -4.19
CA ASN A 211 24.03 24.91 -5.19
C ASN A 211 22.65 25.04 -4.55
N LYS A 212 22.41 24.35 -3.43
CA LYS A 212 21.14 24.46 -2.69
C LYS A 212 20.83 25.88 -2.23
N ILE A 213 21.81 26.63 -1.73
CA ILE A 213 21.64 28.03 -1.33
C ILE A 213 21.22 28.90 -2.51
N ILE A 214 21.82 28.66 -3.69
CA ILE A 214 21.52 29.41 -4.92
C ILE A 214 20.14 29.03 -5.46
N ASP A 215 19.84 27.74 -5.52
CA ASP A 215 18.58 27.21 -6.08
C ASP A 215 17.37 27.57 -5.20
N GLU A 216 17.50 27.50 -3.87
CA GLU A 216 16.42 27.81 -2.92
C GLU A 216 16.37 29.31 -2.55
N GLU A 217 17.39 30.10 -2.95
CA GLU A 217 17.62 31.50 -2.56
C GLU A 217 17.51 31.75 -1.04
N LYS A 218 17.78 30.71 -0.26
CA LYS A 218 17.63 30.68 1.20
C LYS A 218 18.77 29.88 1.79
N LEU A 219 19.14 30.24 3.00
CA LEU A 219 20.08 29.46 3.79
C LEU A 219 19.69 29.44 5.26
N PHE A 220 20.26 28.49 5.97
CA PHE A 220 20.08 28.26 7.38
C PHE A 220 21.39 28.60 8.08
N ILE A 221 21.33 29.59 8.97
CA ILE A 221 22.48 30.04 9.76
C ILE A 221 22.32 29.61 11.21
N SER A 222 23.41 29.16 11.83
CA SER A 222 23.47 28.96 13.28
C SER A 222 24.79 29.50 13.78
N GLU A 223 24.80 30.16 14.93
CA GLU A 223 26.03 30.66 15.55
C GLU A 223 26.48 29.72 16.67
N LYS A 224 27.73 29.26 16.60
CA LYS A 224 28.33 28.39 17.60
C LYS A 224 29.79 28.77 17.79
N ASP A 225 30.20 29.00 19.04
CA ASP A 225 31.59 29.31 19.40
C ASP A 225 32.20 30.47 18.56
N ASN A 226 31.42 31.54 18.34
CA ASN A 226 31.75 32.72 17.51
C ASN A 226 31.91 32.47 16.00
N ASN A 227 31.64 31.25 15.51
CA ASN A 227 31.65 30.90 14.09
C ASN A 227 30.22 30.71 13.56
N PHE A 228 30.02 31.01 12.26
CA PHE A 228 28.76 30.71 11.60
C PHE A 228 28.78 29.30 11.01
N ILE A 229 27.71 28.54 11.23
CA ILE A 229 27.38 27.31 10.53
C ILE A 229 26.35 27.67 9.47
N ILE A 230 26.63 27.32 8.21
CA ILE A 230 25.78 27.64 7.06
C ILE A 230 25.37 26.34 6.36
N ASN A 231 24.07 26.20 6.13
CA ASN A 231 23.47 25.12 5.36
C ASN A 231 22.47 25.70 4.34
N GLY A 232 22.17 24.97 3.27
CA GLY A 232 21.28 25.41 2.19
C GLY A 232 20.07 24.51 1.97
N ASP A 233 20.04 23.34 2.59
CA ASP A 233 19.02 22.33 2.30
C ASP A 233 17.93 22.32 3.39
N SER A 234 16.81 22.98 3.09
CA SER A 234 15.70 23.13 4.02
C SER A 234 15.03 21.82 4.41
N GLU A 235 15.01 20.85 3.49
CA GLU A 235 14.44 19.53 3.73
C GLU A 235 15.29 18.78 4.74
N THR A 236 16.58 18.86 4.57
CA THR A 236 17.52 18.17 5.45
C THR A 236 17.46 18.71 6.87
N ILE A 237 17.41 20.03 7.05
CA ILE A 237 17.25 20.66 8.37
C ILE A 237 15.99 20.16 9.10
N LYS A 238 14.92 19.87 8.36
CA LYS A 238 13.65 19.40 8.92
C LYS A 238 13.62 17.89 9.14
N ASP A 239 14.17 17.13 8.20
CA ASP A 239 13.92 15.69 8.07
C ASP A 239 15.04 14.84 8.72
N LEU A 240 16.30 15.31 8.77
CA LEU A 240 17.40 14.56 9.38
C LEU A 240 17.54 14.83 10.88
N GLU A 241 17.63 13.76 11.68
CA GLU A 241 17.69 13.84 13.15
C GLU A 241 18.89 14.62 13.69
N ILE A 242 20.00 14.63 12.95
CA ILE A 242 21.23 15.34 13.34
C ILE A 242 21.03 16.86 13.47
N PHE A 243 20.00 17.44 12.84
CA PHE A 243 19.70 18.88 12.91
C PHE A 243 18.58 19.23 13.88
N LYS A 244 17.83 18.26 14.39
CA LYS A 244 16.67 18.52 15.29
C LYS A 244 17.02 19.36 16.51
N ASN A 245 18.26 19.29 16.99
CA ASN A 245 18.72 19.99 18.20
C ASN A 245 19.54 21.27 17.90
N MET A 246 19.62 21.70 16.65
CA MET A 246 20.32 22.91 16.27
C MET A 246 19.34 24.06 16.06
N ASN A 247 19.70 25.23 16.58
CA ASN A 247 18.94 26.45 16.38
C ASN A 247 19.40 27.11 15.08
N PHE A 248 18.85 26.64 13.97
CA PHE A 248 19.03 27.28 12.67
C PHE A 248 17.99 28.38 12.46
N GLU A 249 18.46 29.56 12.06
CA GLU A 249 17.64 30.65 11.57
C GLU A 249 17.61 30.61 10.04
N GLU A 250 16.41 30.65 9.45
CA GLU A 250 16.24 30.79 8.01
C GLU A 250 16.45 32.26 7.61
N ILE A 251 17.36 32.51 6.67
CA ILE A 251 17.63 33.84 6.13
C ILE A 251 17.60 33.79 4.60
N ASP A 252 17.00 34.82 4.01
CA ASP A 252 17.01 35.06 2.58
C ASP A 252 18.46 35.27 2.10
N PHE A 253 18.84 34.61 0.99
CA PHE A 253 20.20 34.65 0.48
C PHE A 253 20.64 36.06 0.10
N TYR A 254 19.76 36.88 -0.50
CA TYR A 254 20.08 38.26 -0.84
C TYR A 254 20.35 39.09 0.42
N LEU A 255 19.52 38.94 1.45
CA LEU A 255 19.72 39.61 2.73
C LEU A 255 21.06 39.20 3.37
N PHE A 256 21.37 37.90 3.37
CA PHE A 256 22.65 37.38 3.86
C PHE A 256 23.83 37.95 3.06
N TYR A 257 23.71 37.99 1.74
CA TYR A 257 24.76 38.49 0.85
C TYR A 257 25.07 39.98 1.12
N VAL A 258 24.05 40.82 1.27
CA VAL A 258 24.21 42.26 1.51
C VAL A 258 24.74 42.55 2.92
N ASN A 259 24.21 41.84 3.92
CA ASN A 259 24.51 42.14 5.32
C ASN A 259 25.78 41.46 5.84
N TYR A 260 26.19 40.33 5.26
CA TYR A 260 27.37 39.58 5.70
C TYR A 260 28.44 39.51 4.61
N LEU A 261 28.16 38.90 3.45
CA LEU A 261 29.18 38.65 2.42
C LEU A 261 29.74 39.92 1.75
N SER A 262 28.97 41.01 1.73
CA SER A 262 29.37 42.27 1.10
C SER A 262 30.16 43.21 2.02
N LYS A 263 30.25 42.89 3.32
CA LYS A 263 30.84 43.76 4.33
C LYS A 263 32.28 43.37 4.63
N LYS A 264 33.19 44.34 4.52
CA LYS A 264 34.63 44.13 4.78
C LYS A 264 34.94 43.59 6.18
N GLU A 265 34.15 43.97 7.17
CA GLU A 265 34.34 43.52 8.57
C GLU A 265 34.15 42.00 8.74
N TYR A 266 33.43 41.34 7.84
CA TYR A 266 33.17 39.90 7.90
C TYR A 266 34.09 39.07 7.01
N GLU A 267 34.87 39.68 6.09
CA GLU A 267 35.67 38.96 5.07
C GLU A 267 36.57 37.86 5.66
N ASN A 268 37.21 38.15 6.80
CA ASN A 268 38.14 37.24 7.49
C ASN A 268 37.44 36.32 8.51
N LYS A 269 36.13 36.47 8.75
CA LYS A 269 35.39 35.63 9.68
C LYS A 269 35.32 34.21 9.12
N LYS A 270 35.64 33.23 9.96
CA LYS A 270 35.54 31.80 9.63
C LYS A 270 34.08 31.38 9.63
N VAL A 271 33.73 30.55 8.64
CA VAL A 271 32.43 29.91 8.52
C VAL A 271 32.60 28.44 8.22
N LEU A 272 31.72 27.64 8.79
CA LEU A 272 31.60 26.21 8.54
C LEU A 272 30.41 26.02 7.62
N VAL A 273 30.69 25.72 6.34
CA VAL A 273 29.64 25.35 5.39
C VAL A 273 29.46 23.84 5.46
N GLY A 274 28.36 23.41 6.04
CA GLY A 274 28.16 22.02 6.40
C GLY A 274 27.06 21.82 7.42
N TYR A 275 27.10 20.68 8.09
CA TYR A 275 25.92 20.13 8.71
C TYR A 275 25.82 20.55 10.18
N ASN A 276 26.74 20.07 11.01
CA ASN A 276 26.58 20.15 12.47
C ASN A 276 27.66 20.97 13.18
N GLY A 277 28.46 21.71 12.39
CA GLY A 277 29.65 22.42 12.86
C GLY A 277 30.85 21.51 13.17
N ILE A 278 30.79 20.21 12.88
CA ILE A 278 31.91 19.25 13.06
C ILE A 278 32.44 18.80 11.70
N ASP A 279 31.54 18.56 10.74
CA ASP A 279 31.83 17.98 9.43
C ASP A 279 31.80 18.99 8.27
N GLY A 280 31.56 20.27 8.59
CA GLY A 280 31.53 21.35 7.61
C GLY A 280 32.91 21.72 7.10
N LYS A 281 32.95 22.23 5.87
CA LYS A 281 34.15 22.79 5.30
C LYS A 281 34.38 24.16 5.92
N GLU A 282 35.47 24.29 6.68
CA GLU A 282 35.90 25.57 7.24
C GLU A 282 36.53 26.43 6.13
N ILE A 283 35.96 27.62 5.91
CA ILE A 283 36.46 28.63 4.96
C ILE A 283 36.25 30.04 5.53
N THR A 284 36.72 31.06 4.82
CA THR A 284 36.41 32.46 5.15
C THR A 284 35.15 32.93 4.41
N MET A 285 34.48 33.97 4.93
CA MET A 285 33.37 34.62 4.20
C MET A 285 33.78 35.12 2.82
N LEU A 286 35.02 35.61 2.66
CA LEU A 286 35.54 36.01 1.35
C LEU A 286 35.56 34.82 0.37
N LYS A 287 36.08 33.66 0.82
CA LYS A 287 36.13 32.45 0.01
C LYS A 287 34.73 31.93 -0.33
N LEU A 288 33.81 31.95 0.64
CA LEU A 288 32.41 31.59 0.44
C LEU A 288 31.76 32.45 -0.65
N LYS A 289 31.95 33.77 -0.58
CA LYS A 289 31.44 34.73 -1.58
C LYS A 289 31.99 34.44 -2.97
N GLU A 290 33.29 34.21 -3.09
CA GLU A 290 33.92 33.88 -4.38
C GLU A 290 33.34 32.60 -4.99
N ASP A 291 33.18 31.56 -4.17
CA ASP A 291 32.72 30.26 -4.66
C ASP A 291 31.23 30.28 -5.03
N ILE A 292 30.39 31.00 -4.27
CA ILE A 292 28.99 31.25 -4.64
C ILE A 292 28.88 32.04 -5.95
N ASN A 293 29.65 33.12 -6.09
CA ASN A 293 29.63 33.93 -7.31
C ASN A 293 30.08 33.11 -8.53
N LYS A 294 31.09 32.26 -8.39
CA LYS A 294 31.53 31.37 -9.49
C LYS A 294 30.41 30.45 -9.96
N ILE A 295 29.66 29.84 -9.04
CA ILE A 295 28.55 28.94 -9.41
C ILE A 295 27.46 29.75 -10.11
N ARG A 296 27.08 30.90 -9.56
CA ARG A 296 26.05 31.77 -10.16
C ARG A 296 26.44 32.28 -11.54
N ASP A 297 27.70 32.65 -11.74
CA ASP A 297 28.19 33.19 -13.02
C ASP A 297 28.47 32.09 -14.06
N SER A 298 28.48 30.82 -13.65
CA SER A 298 28.67 29.66 -14.54
C SER A 298 27.35 29.01 -15.00
N ASN A 299 26.23 29.36 -14.36
CA ASN A 299 24.86 28.94 -14.72
C ASN A 299 24.18 29.97 -15.62
#